data_AF-A0A7W0FGP4-F1
#
_entry.id   AF-A0A7W0FGP4-F1
#
_cell.length_a   1.000
_cell.length_b   1.000
_cell.length_c   1.000
_cell.angle_alpha   90.00
_cell.angle_beta   90.00
_cell.angle_gamma   90.00
#
_symmetry.space_group_name_H-M   'P 1'
#
loop_
_entity.id
_entity.type
_entity.pdbx_description
1 polymer ?
#
loop_
_entity_poly.entity_id
_entity_poly.type
_entity_poly.pdbx_seq_one_letter_code
_entity_poly.pdbx_strand_id
1 'polypeptide(L)' 'MAYTLQSKLGDLLKDAVAVKVLEKYAPGITTNPMIGLAKGMSLETLLGMPQVKQYGITNELVLKVIAEIEALK' A
#
# COMPACT_ATOMS: atom_id res chain seq x y z
N MET A 1 1.21 -7.36 14.38
CA MET A 1 0.49 -8.18 13.38
C MET A 1 1.22 -8.00 12.07
N ALA A 2 1.55 -9.09 11.39
CA ALA A 2 2.19 -9.02 10.08
C ALA A 2 1.20 -8.47 9.05
N TYR A 3 1.64 -7.51 8.23
CA TYR A 3 0.83 -7.06 7.10
C TYR A 3 0.72 -8.17 6.03
N THR A 4 -0.43 -8.22 5.35
CA THR A 4 -0.70 -9.16 4.25
C THR A 4 -1.51 -8.46 3.16
N LEU A 5 -1.76 -9.15 2.04
CA LEU A 5 -2.64 -8.62 0.98
C LEU A 5 -4.07 -8.32 1.46
N GLN A 6 -4.51 -8.97 2.54
CA GLN A 6 -5.82 -8.74 3.15
C GLN A 6 -5.84 -7.52 4.08
N SER A 7 -4.67 -7.00 4.47
CA SER A 7 -4.57 -5.80 5.30
C SER A 7 -5.15 -4.58 4.56
N LYS A 8 -5.78 -3.68 5.31
CA LYS A 8 -6.29 -2.42 4.75
C LYS A 8 -5.15 -1.45 4.52
N LEU A 9 -5.18 -0.73 3.40
CA LEU A 9 -4.21 0.34 3.14
C LEU A 9 -4.19 1.36 4.28
N GLY A 10 -5.35 1.67 4.87
CA GLY A 10 -5.46 2.60 5.99
C GLY A 10 -4.69 2.17 7.24
N ASP A 11 -4.45 0.88 7.45
CA ASP A 11 -3.65 0.39 8.59
C ASP A 11 -2.15 0.54 8.34
N LEU A 12 -1.71 0.51 7.07
CA LEU A 12 -0.35 0.87 6.68
C LEU A 12 -0.14 2.39 6.78
N LEU A 13 -1.14 3.19 6.39
CA LEU A 13 -1.03 4.66 6.46
C LEU A 13 -0.94 5.23 7.89
N LYS A 14 -1.30 4.44 8.91
CA LYS A 14 -1.14 4.82 10.32
C LYS A 14 0.26 4.55 10.88
N ASP A 15 1.07 3.79 10.15
CA ASP A 15 2.40 3.38 10.56
C ASP A 15 3.45 4.20 9.81
N ALA A 16 4.25 4.96 10.55
CA ALA A 16 5.25 5.86 9.97
C ALA A 16 6.31 5.11 9.14
N VAL A 17 6.68 3.89 9.53
CA VAL A 17 7.61 3.05 8.78
C VAL A 17 6.96 2.61 7.47
N ALA A 18 5.70 2.15 7.55
CA ALA A 18 4.96 1.74 6.36
C ALA A 18 4.74 2.90 5.38
N VAL A 19 4.40 4.10 5.86
CA VAL A 19 4.26 5.30 5.04
C VAL A 19 5.57 5.63 4.31
N LYS A 20 6.72 5.54 5.00
CA LYS A 20 8.03 5.79 4.39
C LYS A 20 8.33 4.82 3.23
N VAL A 21 8.01 3.54 3.41
CA VAL A 21 8.18 2.53 2.35
C VAL A 21 7.17 2.76 1.23
N LEU A 22 5.91 3.06 1.55
CA LEU A 22 4.89 3.34 0.56
C LEU A 22 5.26 4.54 -0.32
N GLU A 23 5.73 5.65 0.24
CA GLU A 23 6.18 6.82 -0.52
C GLU A 23 7.40 6.53 -1.43
N LYS A 24 8.25 5.55 -1.07
CA LYS A 24 9.38 5.11 -1.90
C LYS A 24 8.91 4.38 -3.17
N TYR A 25 7.83 3.59 -3.07
CA TYR A 25 7.34 2.75 -4.18
C TYR A 25 6.12 3.34 -4.91
N ALA A 26 5.35 4.20 -4.25
CA ALA A 26 4.20 4.91 -4.77
C ALA A 26 4.24 6.37 -4.27
N PRO A 27 5.08 7.23 -4.88
CA PRO A 27 5.24 8.62 -4.46
C PRO A 27 3.91 9.38 -4.52
N GLY A 28 3.59 10.13 -3.46
CA GLY A 28 2.38 10.93 -3.37
C GLY A 28 1.13 10.13 -2.99
N ILE A 29 1.27 8.87 -2.58
CA ILE A 29 0.14 8.04 -2.13
C ILE A 29 -0.60 8.66 -0.94
N THR A 30 0.11 9.28 0.00
CA THR A 30 -0.51 9.97 1.15
C THR A 30 -1.28 11.22 0.74
N THR A 31 -0.89 11.86 -0.35
CA THR A 31 -1.49 13.09 -0.89
C THR A 31 -2.50 12.83 -2.02
N ASN A 32 -2.68 11.58 -2.41
CA ASN A 32 -3.56 11.23 -3.53
C ASN A 32 -5.02 11.56 -3.17
N PRO A 33 -5.77 12.32 -3.99
CA PRO A 33 -7.17 12.67 -3.71
C PRO A 33 -8.06 11.44 -3.45
N MET A 34 -7.73 10.30 -4.05
CA MET A 34 -8.46 9.05 -3.89
C MET A 34 -8.04 8.24 -2.66
N ILE A 35 -7.06 8.70 -1.87
CA ILE A 35 -6.59 7.98 -0.67
C ILE A 35 -7.69 7.81 0.38
N GLY A 36 -8.65 8.75 0.43
CA GLY A 36 -9.82 8.68 1.30
C GLY A 36 -10.70 7.46 1.02
N LEU A 37 -10.80 7.05 -0.25
CA LEU A 37 -11.47 5.83 -0.68
C LEU A 37 -10.56 4.61 -0.49
N ALA A 38 -9.31 4.71 -0.97
CA ALA A 38 -8.35 3.61 -0.97
C ALA A 38 -8.01 3.08 0.42
N LYS A 39 -7.94 3.94 1.44
CA LYS A 39 -7.62 3.56 2.82
C LYS A 39 -8.62 2.58 3.44
N GLY A 40 -9.87 2.54 2.93
CA GLY A 40 -10.90 1.62 3.42
C GLY A 40 -10.79 0.19 2.85
N MET A 41 -10.01 0.01 1.79
CA MET A 41 -9.93 -1.23 1.01
C MET A 41 -8.69 -2.05 1.37
N SER A 42 -8.75 -3.36 1.13
CA SER A 42 -7.59 -4.25 1.26
C SER A 42 -6.61 -4.02 0.11
N LEU A 43 -5.33 -4.35 0.32
CA LEU A 43 -4.31 -4.26 -0.73
C LEU A 43 -4.64 -5.16 -1.93
N GLU A 44 -5.24 -6.32 -1.70
CA GLU A 44 -5.75 -7.20 -2.75
C GLU A 44 -6.87 -6.55 -3.58
N THR A 45 -7.81 -5.88 -2.93
CA THR A 45 -8.90 -5.17 -3.62
C THR A 45 -8.34 -4.06 -4.51
N LEU A 46 -7.36 -3.31 -3.98
CA LEU A 46 -6.67 -2.26 -4.73
C LEU A 46 -5.95 -2.81 -5.96
N LEU A 47 -5.25 -3.95 -5.85
CA LEU A 47 -4.60 -4.62 -6.98
C LEU A 47 -5.58 -5.03 -8.09
N GLY A 48 -6.85 -5.27 -7.74
CA GLY A 48 -7.91 -5.52 -8.71
C GLY A 48 -8.30 -4.30 -9.54
N MET A 49 -7.98 -3.09 -9.09
CA MET A 49 -8.40 -1.85 -9.75
C MET A 49 -7.54 -1.53 -10.96
N PRO A 50 -8.14 -1.15 -12.11
CA PRO A 50 -7.39 -0.77 -13.31
C PRO A 50 -6.42 0.40 -13.06
N GLN A 51 -6.84 1.37 -12.24
CA GLN A 51 -6.03 2.55 -11.91
C GLN A 51 -4.73 2.15 -11.19
N VAL A 52 -4.79 1.21 -10.24
CA VAL A 52 -3.61 0.75 -9.50
C VAL A 52 -2.62 0.07 -10.44
N LYS A 53 -3.11 -0.71 -11.41
CA LYS A 53 -2.27 -1.31 -12.46
C LYS A 53 -1.67 -0.26 -13.40
N GLN A 54 -2.39 0.83 -13.70
CA GLN A 54 -1.88 1.95 -14.51
C GLN A 54 -0.69 2.67 -13.83
N TYR A 55 -0.63 2.67 -12.50
CA TYR A 55 0.52 3.15 -11.74
C TYR A 55 1.67 2.13 -11.65
N GLY A 56 1.57 1.00 -12.34
CA GLY A 56 2.59 -0.06 -12.31
C GLY A 56 2.63 -0.84 -11.00
N ILE A 57 1.59 -0.73 -10.16
CA ILE A 57 1.51 -1.48 -8.90
C ILE A 57 1.04 -2.90 -9.21
N THR A 58 1.94 -3.86 -9.02
CA THR A 58 1.69 -5.30 -9.22
C THR A 58 1.63 -6.05 -7.89
N ASN A 59 1.12 -7.29 -7.91
CA ASN A 59 1.08 -8.14 -6.73
C ASN A 59 2.49 -8.36 -6.14
N GLU A 60 3.47 -8.63 -7.00
CA GLU A 60 4.87 -8.78 -6.61
C GLU A 60 5.43 -7.52 -5.92
N LEU A 61 5.09 -6.33 -6.44
CA LEU A 61 5.51 -5.07 -5.82
C LEU A 61 4.91 -4.91 -4.42
N VAL A 62 3.62 -5.21 -4.26
CA VAL A 62 2.94 -5.10 -2.96
C VAL A 62 3.52 -6.10 -1.96
N LEU A 63 3.81 -7.33 -2.37
CA LEU A 63 4.48 -8.32 -1.51
C LEU A 63 5.87 -7.86 -1.10
N LYS A 64 6.64 -7.27 -2.02
CA LYS A 64 7.95 -6.70 -1.72
C LYS A 64 7.85 -5.54 -0.72
N VAL A 65 6.86 -4.66 -0.89
CA VAL A 65 6.58 -3.56 0.04
C VAL A 65 6.24 -4.10 1.43
N ILE A 66 5.33 -5.06 1.54
CA ILE A 66 4.98 -5.69 2.81
C ILE A 66 6.22 -6.27 3.50
N ALA A 67 7.04 -7.03 2.77
CA ALA A 67 8.26 -7.62 3.30
C ALA A 67 9.27 -6.56 3.78
N GLU A 68 9.43 -5.46 3.04
CA GLU A 68 10.31 -4.35 3.44
C GLU A 68 9.79 -3.62 4.69
N ILE A 69 8.47 -3.44 4.80
CA ILE A 69 7.86 -2.85 6.00
C ILE A 69 8.12 -3.71 7.23
N GLU A 70 7.89 -5.02 7.12
CA GLU A 70 8.12 -5.96 8.23
C GLU A 70 9.60 -6.08 8.60
N ALA A 71 10.52 -5.94 7.64
CA ALA A 71 11.96 -5.96 7.90
C ALA A 71 12.48 -4.67 8.58
N LEU A 72 11.73 -3.57 8.50
CA LEU A 72 12.09 -2.27 9.10
C LEU A 72 11.37 -2.00 10.43
N LYS A 73 10.48 -2.90 10.86
CA LYS A 73 9.82 -2.89 12.17
C LYS A 73 10.68 -3.55 13.23
#